data_AF-A0A0V0IB11-F1
#
_entry.id   AF-A0A0V0IB11-F1
#
_cell.length_a   1.000
_cell.length_b   1.000
_cell.length_c   1.000
_cell.angle_alpha   90.00
_cell.angle_beta   90.00
_cell.angle_gamma   90.00
#
_symmetry.space_group_name_H-M   'P 1'
#
loop_
_entity.id
_entity.type
_entity.pdbx_description
1 polymer ?
#
loop_
_entity_poly.entity_id
_entity_poly.type
_entity_poly.pdbx_seq_one_letter_code
_entity_poly.pdbx_strand_id
1 'polypeptide(L)'
;MEFEEVVKNEEIAWRQRSRIQWLKNGDKNTKYFHRMATTHKRCNTIDKIEEGGTYITDPEVIKIKIQDYYQNLYKETETWRPNLNLQDFTSINLEEQIWLHRQFEKEEVLKGINLCASDKASGPDGFPMSFFKEFWSVLKEDILNTMKHFHEF
;
A
#
# COMPACT_ATOMS: atom_id res chain seq x y z
N MET A 1 11.40 -33.57 2.38
CA MET A 1 11.75 -32.29 1.73
C MET A 1 10.49 -31.51 1.38
N GLU A 2 9.56 -32.02 0.57
CA GLU A 2 8.29 -31.34 0.23
C GLU A 2 7.43 -30.93 1.43
N PHE A 3 7.26 -31.82 2.42
CA PHE A 3 6.39 -31.54 3.58
C PHE A 3 6.91 -30.39 4.47
N GLU A 4 8.23 -30.31 4.66
CA GLU A 4 8.82 -29.24 5.48
C GLU A 4 8.72 -27.87 4.78
N GLU A 5 8.76 -27.86 3.45
CA GLU A 5 8.59 -26.65 2.64
C GLU A 5 7.15 -26.15 2.67
N VAL A 6 6.17 -27.05 2.53
CA VAL A 6 4.74 -26.72 2.66
C VAL A 6 4.42 -26.14 4.04
N VAL A 7 4.91 -26.75 5.11
CA VAL A 7 4.68 -26.27 6.48
C VAL A 7 5.33 -24.90 6.71
N LYS A 8 6.54 -24.67 6.19
CA LYS A 8 7.19 -23.35 6.25
C LYS A 8 6.41 -22.29 5.48
N ASN A 9 5.92 -22.61 4.28
CA ASN A 9 5.14 -21.68 3.47
C ASN A 9 3.80 -21.33 4.15
N GLU A 10 3.16 -22.30 4.79
CA GLU A 10 1.94 -22.08 5.57
C GLU A 10 2.22 -21.19 6.80
N GLU A 11 3.32 -21.43 7.52
CA GLU A 11 3.77 -20.59 8.64
C GLU A 11 4.03 -19.14 8.21
N ILE A 12 4.72 -18.93 7.07
CA ILE A 12 4.99 -17.61 6.50
C ILE A 12 3.67 -16.91 6.14
N ALA A 13 2.72 -17.61 5.51
CA ALA A 13 1.42 -17.07 5.16
C ALA A 13 0.62 -16.65 6.40
N TRP A 14 0.63 -17.45 7.46
CA TRP A 14 -0.04 -17.12 8.72
C TRP A 14 0.61 -15.94 9.45
N ARG A 15 1.94 -15.84 9.43
CA ARG A 15 2.67 -14.68 9.96
C ARG A 15 2.35 -13.39 9.20
N GLN A 16 2.33 -13.45 7.87
CA GLN A 16 1.95 -12.30 7.04
C GLN A 16 0.51 -11.84 7.35
N ARG A 17 -0.43 -12.80 7.45
CA ARG A 17 -1.83 -12.52 7.82
C ARG A 17 -1.98 -11.95 9.22
N SER A 18 -1.13 -12.34 10.17
CA SER A 18 -1.22 -11.87 11.56
C SER A 18 -0.58 -10.50 11.80
N ARG A 19 0.21 -9.96 10.85
CA ARG A 19 0.96 -8.68 10.97
C ARG A 19 1.90 -8.58 12.18
N ILE A 20 2.39 -9.71 12.69
CA ILE A 20 3.29 -9.73 13.86
C ILE A 20 4.74 -9.59 13.39
N GLN A 21 5.39 -8.49 13.77
CA GLN A 21 6.77 -8.18 13.36
C GLN A 21 7.84 -8.80 14.29
N TRP A 22 7.52 -9.05 15.57
CA TRP A 22 8.53 -9.41 16.59
C TRP A 22 8.82 -10.91 16.75
N LEU A 23 8.03 -11.80 16.13
CA LEU A 23 8.28 -13.25 16.23
C LEU A 23 9.45 -13.64 15.32
N LYS A 24 10.64 -13.86 15.90
CA LYS A 24 11.81 -14.40 15.21
C LYS A 24 11.54 -15.85 14.79
N ASN A 25 11.88 -16.17 13.53
CA ASN A 25 11.77 -17.50 12.93
C ASN A 25 12.25 -18.60 13.91
N GLY A 26 11.37 -19.52 14.31
CA GLY A 26 11.76 -20.66 15.13
C GLY A 26 10.68 -21.23 16.06
N ASP A 27 9.61 -20.49 16.35
CA ASP A 27 8.57 -20.97 17.27
C ASP A 27 7.31 -21.42 16.50
N LYS A 28 7.06 -22.73 16.50
CA LYS A 28 6.03 -23.44 15.71
C LYS A 28 4.58 -23.18 16.18
N ASN A 29 4.29 -22.00 16.74
CA ASN A 29 3.02 -21.74 17.40
C ASN A 29 1.97 -21.17 16.44
N THR A 30 1.55 -21.97 15.47
CA THR A 30 0.46 -21.66 14.52
C THR A 30 -0.81 -21.20 15.24
N LYS A 31 -1.15 -21.78 16.40
CA LYS A 31 -2.32 -21.40 17.20
C LYS A 31 -2.29 -19.94 17.65
N TYR A 32 -1.13 -19.39 17.97
CA TYR A 32 -0.99 -17.98 18.34
C TYR A 32 -1.26 -17.08 17.13
N PHE A 33 -0.69 -17.40 15.96
CA PHE A 33 -0.94 -16.67 14.72
C PHE A 33 -2.40 -16.71 14.30
N HIS A 34 -3.07 -17.88 14.38
CA HIS A 34 -4.50 -17.98 14.11
C HIS A 34 -5.33 -17.10 15.05
N ARG A 35 -5.03 -17.11 16.36
CA ARG A 35 -5.74 -16.28 17.34
C ARG A 35 -5.54 -14.79 17.06
N MET A 36 -4.32 -14.39 16.69
CA MET A 36 -4.01 -13.00 16.37
C MET A 36 -4.68 -12.55 15.07
N ALA A 37 -4.63 -13.37 14.00
CA ALA A 37 -5.31 -13.09 12.74
C ALA A 37 -6.84 -13.00 12.93
N THR A 38 -7.43 -13.88 13.74
CA THR A 38 -8.85 -13.82 14.09
C THR A 38 -9.20 -12.56 14.88
N THR A 39 -8.33 -12.16 15.82
CA THR A 39 -8.51 -10.95 16.62
C THR A 39 -8.41 -9.70 15.73
N HIS A 40 -7.42 -9.64 14.84
CA HIS A 40 -7.31 -8.58 13.84
C HIS A 40 -8.52 -8.52 12.93
N LYS A 41 -8.99 -9.67 12.41
CA LYS A 41 -10.22 -9.72 11.61
C LYS A 41 -11.39 -9.13 12.38
N ARG A 42 -11.61 -9.55 13.63
CA ARG A 42 -12.70 -9.03 14.46
C ARG A 42 -12.58 -7.53 14.73
N CYS A 43 -11.39 -7.02 15.04
CA CYS A 43 -11.20 -5.60 15.33
C CYS A 43 -11.28 -4.71 14.08
N ASN A 44 -10.96 -5.24 12.90
CA ASN A 44 -10.95 -4.48 11.64
C ASN A 44 -12.23 -4.68 10.81
N THR A 45 -13.16 -5.55 11.23
CA THR A 45 -14.43 -5.73 10.54
C THR A 45 -15.37 -4.62 10.97
N ILE A 46 -15.95 -3.91 9.99
CA ILE A 46 -16.98 -2.91 10.24
C ILE A 46 -18.33 -3.62 10.13
N ASP A 47 -18.87 -4.06 11.26
CA ASP A 47 -20.13 -4.81 11.32
C ASP A 47 -21.36 -3.92 11.17
N LYS A 48 -21.24 -2.64 11.55
CA LYS A 48 -22.30 -1.64 11.43
C LYS A 48 -21.73 -0.23 11.44
N ILE A 49 -22.45 0.69 10.81
CA ILE A 49 -22.20 2.14 10.90
C ILE A 49 -23.48 2.83 11.38
N GLU A 50 -23.34 3.95 12.08
CA GLU A 50 -24.47 4.77 12.53
C GLU A 50 -24.54 6.05 11.69
N GLU A 51 -25.70 6.32 11.12
CA GLU A 51 -25.97 7.54 10.35
C GLU A 51 -27.33 8.10 10.80
N GLY A 52 -27.33 9.32 11.34
CA GLY A 52 -28.57 10.01 11.76
C GLY A 52 -29.41 9.24 12.80
N GLY A 53 -28.77 8.45 13.67
CA GLY A 53 -29.43 7.62 14.69
C GLY A 53 -29.96 6.27 14.18
N THR A 54 -29.71 5.92 12.91
CA THR A 54 -30.05 4.61 12.34
C THR A 54 -28.79 3.78 12.14
N TYR A 55 -28.85 2.49 12.51
CA TYR A 55 -27.76 1.55 12.27
C TYR A 55 -27.92 0.88 10.90
N ILE A 56 -26.86 0.95 10.10
CA ILE A 56 -26.74 0.25 8.82
C ILE A 56 -25.84 -0.96 9.06
N THR A 57 -26.33 -2.15 8.71
CA THR A 57 -25.63 -3.44 8.90
C THR A 57 -25.36 -4.19 7.60
N ASP A 58 -25.95 -3.75 6.48
CA ASP A 58 -25.72 -4.37 5.16
C ASP A 58 -24.31 -4.02 4.67
N PRO A 59 -23.42 -5.01 4.45
CA PRO A 59 -22.04 -4.77 4.03
C PRO A 59 -21.89 -3.97 2.72
N GLU A 60 -22.79 -4.17 1.74
CA GLU A 60 -22.72 -3.45 0.47
C GLU A 60 -23.13 -2.00 0.66
N VAL A 61 -24.16 -1.75 1.48
CA VAL A 61 -24.58 -0.39 1.83
C VAL A 61 -23.52 0.32 2.66
N ILE A 62 -22.87 -0.37 3.62
CA ILE A 62 -21.76 0.16 4.41
C ILE A 62 -20.62 0.60 3.49
N LYS A 63 -20.24 -0.25 2.52
CA LYS A 63 -19.17 0.06 1.56
C LYS A 63 -19.47 1.32 0.75
N ILE A 64 -20.69 1.44 0.20
CA ILE A 64 -21.13 2.62 -0.55
C ILE A 64 -21.08 3.86 0.33
N LYS A 65 -21.63 3.78 1.55
CA LYS A 65 -21.66 4.91 2.50
C LYS A 65 -20.28 5.39 2.90
N ILE A 66 -19.35 4.48 3.16
CA ILE A 66 -17.96 4.82 3.46
C ILE A 66 -17.31 5.51 2.25
N GLN A 67 -17.51 4.97 1.05
CA GLN A 67 -17.00 5.58 -0.17
C GLN A 67 -17.54 7.00 -0.37
N ASP A 68 -18.86 7.18 -0.30
CA ASP A 68 -19.51 8.48 -0.46
C ASP A 68 -19.04 9.49 0.58
N TYR A 69 -18.91 9.06 1.84
CA TYR A 69 -18.41 9.90 2.92
C TYR A 69 -17.00 10.44 2.61
N TYR A 70 -16.05 9.55 2.28
CA TYR A 70 -14.69 9.97 2.00
C TYR A 70 -14.55 10.73 0.68
N GLN A 71 -15.33 10.39 -0.34
CA GLN A 71 -15.40 11.17 -1.58
C GLN A 71 -15.82 12.60 -1.30
N ASN A 72 -16.83 12.80 -0.45
CA ASN A 72 -17.28 14.15 -0.08
C ASN A 72 -16.29 14.86 0.86
N LEU A 73 -15.67 14.13 1.80
CA LEU A 73 -14.69 14.68 2.73
C LEU A 73 -13.45 15.24 2.02
N TYR A 74 -12.96 14.52 0.99
CA TYR A 74 -11.81 14.94 0.19
C TYR A 74 -12.20 15.73 -1.06
N LYS A 75 -13.48 16.06 -1.23
CA LYS A 75 -13.93 16.94 -2.30
C LYS A 75 -13.54 18.36 -1.97
N GLU A 76 -12.81 19.00 -2.88
CA GLU A 76 -12.56 20.43 -2.77
C GLU A 76 -13.89 21.19 -2.94
N THR A 77 -14.32 21.88 -1.89
CA THR A 77 -15.53 22.71 -1.89
C THR A 77 -15.23 24.16 -2.24
N GLU A 78 -14.00 24.61 -2.01
CA GLU A 78 -13.60 25.99 -2.29
C GLU A 78 -13.18 26.14 -3.76
N THR A 79 -14.01 26.84 -4.52
CA THR A 79 -13.67 27.23 -5.90
C THR A 79 -12.67 28.37 -5.94
N TRP A 80 -12.61 29.16 -4.87
CA TRP A 80 -11.67 30.26 -4.77
C TRP A 80 -10.29 29.75 -4.37
N ARG A 81 -9.30 30.01 -5.22
CA ARG A 81 -7.89 29.80 -4.93
C ARG A 81 -7.19 31.15 -4.93
N PRO A 82 -6.45 31.52 -3.87
CA PRO A 82 -5.64 32.72 -3.92
C PRO A 82 -4.63 32.59 -5.07
N ASN A 83 -4.44 33.67 -5.81
CA ASN A 83 -3.40 33.71 -6.84
C ASN A 83 -2.05 33.75 -6.11
N LEU A 84 -1.33 32.63 -6.11
CA LEU A 84 -0.03 32.50 -5.48
C LEU A 84 1.00 33.21 -6.37
N ASN A 85 1.14 34.51 -6.16
CA ASN A 85 2.14 35.31 -6.86
C ASN A 85 3.50 35.09 -6.17
N LEU A 86 4.17 34.01 -6.57
CA LEU A 86 5.40 33.48 -5.97
C LEU A 86 6.68 34.26 -6.36
N GLN A 87 6.59 35.58 -6.59
CA GLN A 87 7.70 36.37 -7.14
C GLN A 87 8.98 36.36 -6.26
N ASP A 88 8.86 36.14 -4.96
CA ASP A 88 9.98 36.21 -4.00
C ASP A 88 10.46 34.83 -3.50
N PHE A 89 9.97 33.73 -4.07
CA PHE A 89 10.40 32.39 -3.66
C PHE A 89 11.66 31.95 -4.39
N THR A 90 12.56 31.31 -3.65
CA THR A 90 13.70 30.60 -4.23
C THR A 90 13.16 29.48 -5.09
N SER A 91 13.21 29.67 -6.41
CA SER A 91 12.85 28.64 -7.37
C SER A 91 14.07 27.76 -7.63
N ILE A 92 13.82 26.49 -7.89
CA ILE A 92 14.87 25.60 -8.40
C ILE A 92 15.48 26.21 -9.67
N ASN A 93 16.79 26.10 -9.81
CA ASN A 93 17.46 26.61 -10.99
C ASN A 93 17.13 25.72 -12.22
N LEU A 94 17.50 26.18 -13.42
CA LEU A 94 17.21 25.43 -14.65
C LEU A 94 17.85 24.03 -14.65
N GLU A 95 19.03 23.88 -14.06
CA GLU A 95 19.73 22.60 -13.98
C GLU A 95 18.98 21.61 -13.06
N GLU A 96 18.54 22.05 -11.89
CA GLU A 96 17.70 21.29 -10.97
C GLU A 96 16.36 20.95 -11.59
N GLN A 97 15.76 21.88 -12.33
CA GLN A 97 14.52 21.63 -13.06
C GLN A 97 14.72 20.52 -14.10
N ILE A 98 15.74 20.63 -14.95
CA ILE A 98 16.04 19.61 -15.96
C ILE A 98 16.32 18.26 -15.28
N TRP A 99 17.05 18.27 -14.17
CA TRP A 99 17.35 17.08 -13.40
C TRP A 99 16.10 16.41 -12.82
N LEU A 100 15.14 17.18 -12.29
CA LEU A 100 13.90 16.64 -11.73
C LEU A 100 12.91 16.12 -12.79
N HIS A 101 12.99 16.64 -14.03
CA HIS A 101 12.12 16.20 -15.13
C HIS A 101 12.73 15.08 -15.97
N ARG A 102 13.97 14.66 -15.67
CA ARG A 102 14.63 13.57 -16.40
C ARG A 102 13.86 12.25 -16.22
N GLN A 103 14.05 11.34 -17.16
CA GLN A 103 13.48 10.00 -17.05
C GLN A 103 14.09 9.22 -15.88
N PHE A 104 13.28 8.40 -15.22
CA PHE A 104 13.76 7.52 -14.16
C PHE A 104 14.78 6.51 -14.67
N GLU A 105 15.92 6.42 -13.99
CA GLU A 105 16.92 5.40 -14.24
C GLU A 105 16.51 4.05 -13.62
N LYS A 106 16.96 2.95 -14.22
CA LYS A 106 16.66 1.61 -13.72
C LYS A 106 17.15 1.42 -12.29
N GLU A 107 18.34 1.92 -12.00
CA GLU A 107 18.98 1.84 -10.69
C GLU A 107 18.20 2.66 -9.66
N GLU A 108 17.65 3.81 -10.06
CA GLU A 108 16.81 4.67 -9.22
C GLU A 108 15.50 3.96 -8.85
N VAL A 109 14.83 3.35 -9.83
CA VAL A 109 13.60 2.57 -9.62
C VAL A 109 13.87 1.39 -8.69
N LEU A 110 14.93 0.63 -8.94
CA LEU A 110 15.31 -0.51 -8.11
C LEU A 110 15.65 -0.08 -6.66
N LYS A 111 16.34 1.05 -6.50
CA LYS A 111 16.63 1.62 -5.18
C LYS A 111 15.35 2.01 -4.45
N GLY A 112 14.39 2.63 -5.14
CA GLY A 112 13.07 2.95 -4.59
C GLY A 112 12.34 1.71 -4.07
N ILE A 113 12.27 0.66 -4.90
CA ILE A 113 11.66 -0.63 -4.52
C ILE A 113 12.35 -1.22 -3.28
N ASN A 114 13.69 -1.18 -3.23
CA ASN A 114 14.45 -1.73 -2.11
C ASN A 114 14.27 -0.95 -0.80
N LEU A 115 14.05 0.36 -0.86
CA LEU A 115 13.78 1.21 0.31
C LEU A 115 12.41 0.94 0.94
N CYS A 116 11.43 0.47 0.17
CA CYS A 116 10.11 0.15 0.70
C CYS A 116 10.18 -1.02 1.68
N ALA A 117 9.45 -0.96 2.80
CA ALA A 117 9.43 -2.05 3.77
C ALA A 117 8.71 -3.29 3.21
N SER A 118 9.37 -4.45 3.27
CA SER A 118 8.91 -5.69 2.62
C SER A 118 7.62 -6.28 3.22
N ASP A 119 7.37 -6.02 4.50
CA ASP A 119 6.33 -6.63 5.33
C ASP A 119 5.12 -5.72 5.59
N LYS A 120 4.96 -4.66 4.80
CA LYS A 120 3.81 -3.75 4.88
C LYS A 120 2.57 -4.33 4.18
N ALA A 121 1.42 -3.73 4.47
CA ALA A 121 0.16 -4.08 3.83
C ALA A 121 0.28 -3.97 2.31
N SER A 122 -0.20 -4.98 1.60
CA SER A 122 -0.31 -4.97 0.14
C SER A 122 -1.27 -3.90 -0.33
N GLY A 123 -1.11 -3.46 -1.58
CA GLY A 123 -2.09 -2.63 -2.24
C GLY A 123 -3.39 -3.39 -2.56
N PRO A 124 -4.31 -2.77 -3.31
CA PRO A 124 -5.52 -3.41 -3.83
C PRO A 124 -5.23 -4.64 -4.72
N ASP A 125 -4.02 -4.71 -5.27
CA ASP A 125 -3.49 -5.82 -6.06
C ASP A 125 -3.19 -7.08 -5.24
N GLY A 126 -3.11 -6.97 -3.91
CA GLY A 126 -2.82 -8.07 -3.01
C GLY A 126 -1.35 -8.49 -2.94
N PHE A 127 -0.45 -7.79 -3.65
CA PHE A 127 0.98 -8.14 -3.64
C PHE A 127 1.75 -7.31 -2.59
N PRO A 128 2.50 -7.96 -1.68
CA PRO A 128 3.38 -7.25 -0.76
C PRO A 128 4.63 -6.73 -1.48
N MET A 129 5.31 -5.74 -0.90
CA MET A 129 6.54 -5.22 -1.49
C MET A 129 7.66 -6.27 -1.61
N SER A 130 7.66 -7.30 -0.75
CA SER A 130 8.58 -8.43 -0.88
C SER A 130 8.48 -9.13 -2.24
N PHE A 131 7.28 -9.22 -2.82
CA PHE A 131 7.06 -9.81 -4.14
C PHE A 131 7.81 -9.03 -5.23
N PHE A 132 7.68 -7.71 -5.26
CA PHE A 132 8.36 -6.87 -6.24
C PHE A 132 9.88 -6.92 -6.11
N LYS A 133 10.40 -7.08 -4.88
CA LYS A 133 11.84 -7.28 -4.63
C LYS A 133 12.34 -8.63 -5.11
N GLU A 134 11.64 -9.71 -4.77
CA GLU A 134 12.03 -11.09 -5.09
C GLU A 134 11.91 -11.37 -6.60
N PHE A 135 10.85 -10.87 -7.24
CA PHE A 135 10.55 -11.12 -8.65
C PHE A 135 10.99 -9.97 -9.58
N TRP A 136 11.86 -9.08 -9.11
CA TRP A 136 12.38 -7.97 -9.91
C TRP A 136 12.94 -8.42 -11.27
N SER A 137 13.67 -9.53 -11.31
CA SER A 137 14.26 -10.06 -12.55
C SER A 137 13.23 -10.37 -13.63
N VAL A 138 12.00 -10.71 -13.22
CA VAL A 138 10.86 -11.01 -14.08
C VAL A 138 10.08 -9.75 -14.42
N LEU A 139 9.78 -8.91 -13.42
CA LEU A 139 8.88 -7.75 -13.55
C LEU A 139 9.55 -6.46 -14.04
N LYS A 140 10.89 -6.40 -14.04
CA LYS A 140 11.64 -5.17 -14.32
C LYS A 140 11.20 -4.45 -15.60
N GLU A 141 10.94 -5.18 -16.69
CA GLU A 141 10.65 -4.56 -17.98
C GLU A 141 9.27 -3.90 -17.95
N ASP A 142 8.27 -4.57 -17.38
CA ASP A 142 6.92 -4.03 -17.21
C ASP A 142 6.90 -2.78 -16.31
N ILE A 143 7.65 -2.83 -15.20
CA ILE A 143 7.78 -1.70 -14.27
C ILE A 143 8.49 -0.53 -14.97
N LEU A 144 9.61 -0.76 -15.65
CA LEU A 144 10.34 0.30 -16.35
C LEU A 144 9.52 0.91 -17.48
N ASN A 145 8.73 0.11 -18.20
CA ASN A 145 7.83 0.62 -19.24
C ASN A 145 6.71 1.48 -18.63
N THR A 146 6.17 1.08 -17.47
CA THR A 146 5.18 1.89 -16.74
C THR A 146 5.79 3.24 -16.30
N MET A 147 7.02 3.25 -15.80
CA MET A 147 7.72 4.49 -15.42
C MET A 147 8.03 5.38 -16.62
N LYS A 148 8.33 4.80 -17.80
CA LYS A 148 8.49 5.57 -19.04
C LYS A 148 7.18 6.21 -19.48
N HIS A 149 6.09 5.44 -19.44
CA HIS A 149 4.76 5.91 -19.81
C HIS A 149 4.29 7.11 -18.96
N PHE A 150 4.70 7.17 -17.69
CA PHE A 150 4.44 8.33 -16.82
C PHE A 150 4.96 9.66 -17.40
N HIS A 151 6.04 9.64 -18.19
CA HIS A 151 6.59 10.84 -18.81
C HIS A 151 5.98 11.17 -20.18
N GLU A 152 5.04 10.36 -20.67
CA GLU A 152 4.36 10.57 -21.96
C GLU A 152 3.07 11.42 -21.82
N PHE A 153 2.63 11.70 -20.59
CA PHE A 153 1.45 12.51 -20.25
C PHE A 153 1.81 13.67 -19.33
#